data_AF-A0A258BZZ4-F1
#
_entry.id   AF-A0A258BZZ4-F1
#
_cell.length_a   1.000
_cell.length_b   1.000
_cell.length_c   1.000
_cell.angle_alpha   90.00
_cell.angle_beta   90.00
_cell.angle_gamma   90.00
#
_symmetry.space_group_name_H-M   'P 1'
#
loop_
_entity.id
_entity.type
_entity.pdbx_description
1 polymer ?
#
loop_
_entity_poly.entity_id
_entity_poly.type
_entity_poly.pdbx_seq_one_letter_code
_entity_poly.pdbx_strand_id
1 'polypeptide(L)'
;YTFAAADTGKVVLISYAYSATSTTAKYGTFSNQFMGYAPFFSVTLQNDYAGSSLMLKFNRCMSSKFSFPLKNEDFVMPDFEFEVMADAAGNIGTWAQK
;
A
#
# COMPACT_ATOMS: atom_id res chain seq x y z
N TYR A 1 -7.43 30.71 -16.98
CA TYR A 1 -7.90 30.37 -18.34
C TYR A 1 -8.79 31.52 -18.80
N THR A 2 -8.41 32.22 -19.86
CA THR A 2 -9.21 33.32 -20.45
C THR A 2 -10.01 32.76 -21.62
N PHE A 3 -11.30 33.09 -21.71
CA PHE A 3 -12.16 32.64 -22.81
C PHE A 3 -11.68 33.18 -24.16
N ALA A 4 -11.84 32.38 -25.22
CA ALA A 4 -11.48 32.82 -26.56
C ALA A 4 -12.46 33.90 -27.04
N ALA A 5 -11.98 34.87 -27.84
CA ALA A 5 -12.83 35.94 -28.35
C ALA A 5 -14.05 35.43 -29.16
N ALA A 6 -13.94 34.24 -29.76
CA ALA A 6 -15.01 33.56 -30.48
C ALA A 6 -16.15 33.00 -29.59
N ASP A 7 -15.98 33.01 -28.26
CA ASP A 7 -17.01 32.61 -27.29
C ASP A 7 -17.83 33.80 -26.78
N THR A 8 -17.53 35.01 -27.25
CA THR A 8 -18.31 36.22 -26.96
C THR A 8 -19.76 36.03 -27.43
N GLY A 9 -20.71 36.12 -26.49
CA GLY A 9 -22.14 35.96 -26.77
C GLY A 9 -22.65 34.53 -26.75
N LYS A 10 -21.80 33.52 -26.51
CA LYS A 10 -22.24 32.14 -26.29
C LYS A 10 -22.58 31.92 -24.81
N VAL A 11 -23.71 31.28 -24.54
CA VAL A 11 -24.09 30.88 -23.17
C VAL A 11 -23.26 29.68 -22.77
N VAL A 12 -22.28 29.88 -21.90
CA VAL A 12 -21.40 28.81 -21.40
C VAL A 12 -21.80 28.46 -19.96
N LEU A 13 -22.13 27.20 -19.73
CA LEU A 13 -22.39 26.67 -18.38
C LEU A 13 -21.08 26.11 -17.83
N ILE A 14 -20.44 26.86 -16.92
CA ILE A 14 -19.14 26.48 -16.35
C ILE A 14 -19.40 25.82 -15.00
N SER A 15 -19.09 24.53 -14.90
CA SER A 15 -19.01 23.83 -13.62
C SER A 15 -17.58 23.90 -13.10
N TYR A 16 -17.39 24.45 -11.90
CA TYR A 16 -16.08 24.50 -11.25
C TYR A 16 -16.25 24.31 -9.74
N ALA A 17 -15.24 23.72 -9.11
CA ALA A 17 -15.16 23.65 -7.65
C ALA A 17 -14.65 24.99 -7.11
N TYR A 18 -15.33 25.55 -6.12
CA TYR A 18 -14.94 26.80 -5.47
C TYR A 18 -15.21 26.75 -3.97
N SER A 19 -14.40 27.48 -3.21
CA SER A 19 -14.62 27.70 -1.78
C SER A 19 -15.57 28.88 -1.59
N ALA A 20 -16.66 28.69 -0.84
CA ALA A 20 -17.60 29.73 -0.47
C ALA A 20 -17.85 29.73 1.04
N THR A 21 -17.90 30.91 1.64
CA THR A 21 -18.28 31.05 3.06
C THR A 21 -19.79 30.94 3.17
N SER A 22 -20.28 29.88 3.81
CA SER A 22 -21.71 29.67 4.08
C SER A 22 -21.90 29.32 5.54
N THR A 23 -22.87 29.97 6.19
CA THR A 23 -23.23 29.73 7.60
C THR A 23 -24.14 28.51 7.79
N THR A 24 -24.63 27.93 6.69
CA THR A 24 -25.55 26.78 6.68
C THR A 24 -24.95 25.53 6.02
N ALA A 25 -23.93 25.68 5.17
CA ALA A 25 -23.30 24.53 4.52
C ALA A 25 -22.47 23.71 5.51
N LYS A 26 -22.62 22.39 5.45
CA LYS A 26 -21.80 21.43 6.21
C LYS A 26 -20.75 20.85 5.28
N TYR A 27 -19.48 21.00 5.65
CA TYR A 27 -18.36 20.31 5.02
C TYR A 27 -17.76 19.34 6.04
N GLY A 28 -17.33 18.16 5.59
CA GLY A 28 -16.69 17.16 6.42
C GLY A 28 -15.39 16.73 5.75
N THR A 29 -14.31 16.70 6.51
CA THR A 29 -13.02 16.15 6.05
C THR A 29 -12.97 14.68 6.42
N PHE A 30 -12.79 13.81 5.43
CA PHE A 30 -12.40 12.43 5.69
C PHE A 30 -10.94 12.44 6.15
N SER A 31 -10.69 11.93 7.34
CA SER A 31 -9.33 11.74 7.87
C SER A 31 -9.04 10.26 7.97
N ASN A 32 -7.85 9.84 7.50
CA ASN A 32 -7.38 8.48 7.72
C ASN A 32 -6.89 8.38 9.16
N GLN A 33 -7.73 7.85 10.04
CA GLN A 33 -7.38 7.63 11.44
C GLN A 33 -6.38 6.47 11.53
N PHE A 34 -5.43 6.56 12.46
CA PHE A 34 -4.41 5.53 12.63
C PHE A 34 -5.09 4.22 13.08
N MET A 35 -5.15 3.21 12.21
CA MET A 35 -5.91 1.95 12.41
C MET A 35 -5.24 0.95 13.36
N GLY A 36 -4.26 1.39 14.15
CA GLY A 36 -3.44 0.53 15.01
C GLY A 36 -2.20 -0.02 14.30
N TYR A 37 -1.36 -0.74 15.06
CA TYR A 37 -0.17 -1.38 14.52
C TYR A 37 -0.51 -2.79 14.02
N ALA A 38 -0.31 -3.03 12.73
CA ALA A 38 -0.25 -4.38 12.21
C ALA A 38 1.07 -5.05 12.63
N PRO A 39 1.08 -6.36 12.90
CA PRO A 39 2.31 -7.07 13.23
C PRO A 39 3.26 -7.08 12.03
N PHE A 40 4.52 -6.76 12.28
CA PHE A 40 5.61 -6.91 11.31
C PHE A 40 6.42 -8.16 11.63
N PHE A 41 6.92 -8.82 10.58
CA PHE A 41 7.81 -9.97 10.69
C PHE A 41 8.98 -9.84 9.71
N SER A 42 10.08 -10.54 9.98
CA SER A 42 11.19 -10.68 9.05
C SER A 42 11.05 -11.98 8.25
N VAL A 43 11.34 -11.94 6.96
CA VAL A 43 11.31 -13.14 6.09
C VAL A 43 12.72 -13.44 5.60
N THR A 44 13.11 -14.71 5.66
CA THR A 44 14.31 -15.21 4.98
C THR A 44 13.88 -16.28 3.98
N LEU A 45 14.15 -16.04 2.71
CA LEU A 45 13.91 -16.96 1.61
C LEU A 45 15.26 -17.50 1.13
N GLN A 46 15.33 -18.80 0.89
CA GLN A 46 16.49 -19.43 0.28
C GLN A 46 16.01 -20.32 -0.85
N ASN A 47 16.71 -20.26 -1.99
CA ASN A 47 16.51 -21.15 -3.10
C ASN A 47 17.86 -21.72 -3.53
N ASP A 48 17.94 -23.05 -3.58
CA ASP A 48 19.12 -23.78 -4.05
C ASP A 48 18.80 -24.40 -5.41
N TYR A 49 19.61 -24.09 -6.42
CA TYR A 49 19.45 -24.61 -7.78
C TYR A 49 20.80 -24.89 -8.42
N ALA A 50 20.98 -26.11 -8.93
CA ALA A 50 22.16 -26.53 -9.71
C ALA A 50 23.53 -26.23 -9.03
N GLY A 51 23.59 -26.29 -7.70
CA GLY A 51 24.81 -26.03 -6.93
C GLY A 51 25.05 -24.56 -6.58
N SER A 52 24.19 -23.65 -7.06
CA SER A 52 24.13 -22.27 -6.61
C SER A 52 23.01 -22.06 -5.60
N SER A 53 23.21 -21.13 -4.68
CA SER A 53 22.23 -20.77 -3.65
C SER A 53 21.98 -19.27 -3.68
N LEU A 54 20.71 -18.86 -3.66
CA LEU A 54 20.29 -17.47 -3.48
C LEU A 54 19.51 -17.34 -2.18
N MET A 55 19.97 -16.45 -1.31
CA MET A 55 19.32 -16.08 -0.07
C MET A 55 18.84 -14.63 -0.14
N LEU A 56 17.59 -14.39 0.25
CA LEU A 56 17.00 -13.08 0.42
C LEU A 56 16.51 -12.93 1.87
N LYS A 57 16.95 -11.89 2.56
CA LYS A 57 16.47 -11.54 3.90
C LYS A 57 15.81 -10.17 3.85
N PHE A 58 14.55 -10.10 4.25
CA PHE A 58 13.78 -8.87 4.36
C PHE A 58 13.61 -8.49 5.82
N ASN A 59 13.94 -7.24 6.15
CA ASN A 59 13.99 -6.77 7.54
C ASN A 59 12.59 -6.54 8.12
N ARG A 60 11.65 -6.12 7.27
CA ARG A 60 10.30 -5.75 7.71
C ARG A 60 9.26 -6.05 6.63
N CYS A 61 8.40 -7.03 6.92
CA CYS A 61 7.31 -7.45 6.07
C CYS A 61 5.98 -7.37 6.82
N MET A 62 4.90 -7.12 6.09
CA MET A 62 3.52 -7.18 6.57
C MET A 62 2.71 -8.10 5.67
N SER A 63 1.80 -8.88 6.24
CA SER A 63 0.87 -9.71 5.47
C SER A 63 -0.51 -9.08 5.47
N SER A 64 -1.19 -9.11 4.33
CA SER A 64 -2.59 -8.70 4.19
C SER A 64 -3.53 -9.59 5.02
N LYS A 65 -3.20 -10.89 5.14
CA LYS A 65 -3.94 -11.88 5.92
C LYS A 65 -2.97 -12.88 6.56
N PHE A 66 -2.81 -12.78 7.88
CA PHE A 66 -2.01 -13.73 8.64
C PHE A 66 -2.89 -14.82 9.26
N SER A 67 -3.00 -15.96 8.56
CA SER A 67 -3.79 -17.11 9.02
C SER A 67 -3.00 -18.40 8.84
N PHE A 68 -2.58 -19.01 9.94
CA PHE A 68 -1.92 -20.31 9.94
C PHE A 68 -2.85 -21.34 10.59
N PRO A 69 -3.54 -22.20 9.83
CA PRO A 69 -4.39 -23.23 10.42
C PRO A 69 -3.50 -24.27 11.11
N LEU A 70 -3.54 -24.29 12.44
CA LEU A 70 -2.76 -25.24 13.25
C LEU A 70 -3.44 -26.61 13.40
N LYS A 71 -4.55 -26.86 12.69
CA LYS A 71 -5.20 -28.18 12.72
C LYS A 71 -4.30 -29.17 11.98
N ASN A 72 -3.96 -30.27 12.64
CA ASN A 72 -3.03 -31.27 12.11
C ASN A 72 -3.75 -32.47 11.45
N GLU A 73 -5.07 -32.37 11.27
CA GLU A 73 -5.90 -33.50 10.82
C GLU A 73 -6.12 -33.54 9.30
N ASP A 74 -5.65 -32.53 8.56
CA ASP A 74 -5.82 -32.46 7.10
C ASP A 74 -4.65 -31.71 6.44
N PHE A 75 -4.28 -32.12 5.23
CA PHE A 75 -3.19 -31.47 4.50
C PHE A 75 -3.68 -30.15 3.91
N VAL A 76 -3.25 -29.03 4.50
CA VAL A 76 -3.48 -27.69 3.94
C VAL A 76 -2.25 -27.23 3.16
N MET A 77 -2.48 -26.65 1.99
CA MET A 77 -1.50 -25.82 1.29
C MET A 77 -1.82 -24.36 1.60
N PRO A 78 -1.16 -23.72 2.58
CA PRO A 78 -1.43 -22.34 2.92
C PRO A 78 -0.79 -21.44 1.87
N ASP A 79 -1.55 -20.46 1.40
CA ASP A 79 -1.00 -19.34 0.65
C ASP A 79 -0.47 -18.27 1.61
N PHE A 80 0.69 -17.71 1.30
CA PHE A 80 1.34 -16.69 2.14
C PHE A 80 1.80 -15.52 1.30
N GLU A 81 1.01 -14.46 1.36
CA GLU A 81 1.30 -13.18 0.72
C GLU A 81 1.85 -12.19 1.74
N PHE A 82 2.91 -11.48 1.34
CA PHE A 82 3.49 -10.41 2.15
C PHE A 82 4.03 -9.27 1.28
N GLU A 83 4.00 -8.08 1.85
CA GLU A 83 4.59 -6.87 1.30
C GLU A 83 5.82 -6.49 2.12
N VAL A 84 6.88 -6.04 1.45
CA VAL A 84 8.15 -5.64 2.07
C VAL A 84 8.22 -4.13 2.17
N MET A 85 8.66 -3.62 3.32
CA MET A 85 8.84 -2.19 3.57
C MET A 85 10.24 -1.90 4.09
N ALA A 86 10.66 -0.64 3.94
CA ALA A 86 11.88 -0.16 4.58
C ALA A 86 11.77 -0.20 6.12
N ASP A 87 12.89 -0.54 6.76
CA ASP A 87 13.07 -0.41 8.20
C ASP A 87 13.28 1.06 8.62
N ALA A 88 13.47 1.29 9.94
CA ALA A 88 13.65 2.65 10.47
C ALA A 88 14.91 3.36 9.97
N ALA A 89 15.89 2.61 9.44
CA ALA A 89 17.10 3.13 8.85
C ALA A 89 17.02 3.25 7.31
N GLY A 90 15.85 2.96 6.72
CA GLY A 90 15.62 3.04 5.28
C GLY A 90 16.05 1.81 4.48
N ASN A 91 16.41 0.69 5.14
CA ASN A 91 16.85 -0.52 4.45
C ASN A 91 15.71 -1.53 4.28
N ILE A 92 15.66 -2.19 3.13
CA ILE A 92 14.64 -3.19 2.80
C ILE A 92 15.07 -4.60 3.23
N GLY A 93 16.36 -4.90 3.05
CA GLY A 93 16.90 -6.23 3.28
C GLY A 93 18.26 -6.44 2.65
N THR A 94 18.72 -7.69 2.67
CA THR A 94 20.01 -8.13 2.12
C THR A 94 19.80 -9.37 1.26
N TRP A 95 20.62 -9.51 0.21
CA TRP A 95 20.69 -10.73 -0.57
C TRP A 95 22.12 -11.30 -0.53
N ALA A 96 22.24 -12.62 -0.68
CA ALA A 96 23.52 -13.31 -0.80
C ALA A 96 23.41 -14.44 -1.82
N GLN A 97 24.46 -14.67 -2.60
CA GLN A 97 24.52 -15.75 -3.57
C GLN A 97 25.83 -16.53 -3.41
N LYS A 98 25.77 -17.85 -3.54
CA LYS A 98 26.94 -18.74 -3.62
C LYS A 98 26.85 -19.60 -4.87
#